data_AF-A0A8S0H3D2-F1
#
_entry.id   AF-A0A8S0H3D2-F1
#
_cell.length_a   1.000
_cell.length_b   1.000
_cell.length_c   1.000
_cell.angle_alpha   90.00
_cell.angle_beta   90.00
_cell.angle_gamma   90.00
#
_symmetry.space_group_name_H-M   'P 1'
#
loop_
_entity.id
_entity.type
_entity.pdbx_description
1 polymer ?
#
loop_
_entity_poly.entity_id
_entity_poly.type
_entity_poly.pdbx_seq_one_letter_code
_entity_poly.pdbx_strand_id
1 'polypeptide(L)' 'MSTAAKSLLVLTLLSAIAAVFLPEEPLGSAPLIISGSLFGLFLLALLAGRKIKFDPVLR' A
#
# COMPACT_ATOMS: atom_id res chain seq x y z
N MET A 1 -4.63 14.96 0.15
CA MET A 1 -3.78 13.76 0.39
C MET A 1 -2.35 14.23 0.53
N SER A 2 -1.66 13.82 1.60
CA SER A 2 -0.26 14.17 1.81
C SER A 2 0.62 13.68 0.66
N THR A 3 1.61 14.48 0.27
CA THR A 3 2.60 14.15 -0.76
C THR A 3 3.31 12.84 -0.45
N ALA A 4 3.56 12.57 0.83
CA ALA A 4 4.17 11.33 1.32
C ALA A 4 3.27 10.09 1.12
N ALA A 5 1.94 10.24 1.24
CA ALA A 5 1.03 9.13 1.00
C ALA A 5 0.99 8.74 -0.48
N LYS A 6 1.07 9.72 -1.38
CA LYS A 6 1.18 9.48 -2.82
C LYS A 6 2.49 8.78 -3.18
N SER A 7 3.62 9.22 -2.61
CA SER A 7 4.91 8.59 -2.89
C SER A 7 4.99 7.15 -2.35
N LEU A 8 4.44 6.88 -1.16
CA LEU A 8 4.34 5.52 -0.63
C LEU A 8 3.46 4.61 -1.49
N LEU A 9 2.35 5.14 -2.03
CA LEU A 9 1.49 4.38 -2.95
C LEU A 9 2.25 4.03 -4.25
N VAL A 10 2.99 4.98 -4.82
CA VAL A 10 3.79 4.74 -6.03
C VAL A 10 4.93 3.75 -5.75
N LEU A 11 5.62 3.89 -4.62
CA LEU A 11 6.72 3.00 -4.22
C LEU A 11 6.24 1.56 -4.01
N THR A 12 5.11 1.37 -3.33
CA THR A 12 4.51 0.04 -3.13
C THR A 12 4.05 -0.59 -4.43
N LEU A 13 3.49 0.21 -5.36
CA LEU A 13 3.11 -0.27 -6.69
C LEU A 13 4.33 -0.76 -7.49
N LEU A 14 5.42 0.02 -7.49
CA LEU A 14 6.69 -0.35 -8.11
C LEU A 14 7.30 -1.61 -7.50
N SER A 15 7.26 -1.72 -6.16
CA SER A 15 7.76 -2.89 -5.44
C SER A 15 6.95 -4.15 -5.76
N ALA A 16 5.62 -4.05 -5.86
CA ALA A 16 4.76 -5.17 -6.23
C ALA A 16 5.02 -5.64 -7.67
N ILE A 17 5.20 -4.70 -8.61
CA ILE A 17 5.56 -5.03 -10.00
C ILE A 17 6.93 -5.72 -10.04
N ALA A 18 7.92 -5.18 -9.32
CA ALA A 18 9.24 -5.79 -9.24
C ALA A 18 9.19 -7.21 -8.64
N ALA A 19 8.35 -7.44 -7.62
CA ALA A 19 8.18 -8.75 -7.00
C ALA A 19 7.55 -9.79 -7.93
N VAL A 20 6.72 -9.39 -8.89
CA VAL A 20 6.13 -10.28 -9.91
C VAL A 20 7.12 -10.61 -11.02
N PHE A 21 8.04 -9.69 -11.34
CA PHE A 21 9.04 -9.87 -12.39
C PHE A 21 10.34 -10.52 -11.92
N LEU A 22 10.57 -10.64 -10.60
CA LEU A 22 11.74 -11.33 -10.06
C LEU A 22 11.56 -12.86 -10.15
N PRO A 23 12.53 -13.59 -10.72
CA PRO A 23 12.48 -15.05 -10.77
C PRO A 23 12.63 -15.68 -9.38
N GLU A 24 11.92 -16.79 -9.19
CA GLU A 24 11.84 -17.69 -8.02
C GLU A 24 12.87 -17.43 -6.90
N GLU A 25 12.44 -16.73 -5.86
CA GLU A 25 13.13 -16.62 -4.58
C GLU A 25 13.05 -17.96 -3.81
N PRO A 26 14.08 -18.33 -3.02
CA PRO A 26 14.12 -19.60 -2.27
C PRO A 26 12.98 -19.75 -1.23
N LEU A 27 12.26 -18.66 -0.95
CA LEU A 27 11.12 -18.59 -0.03
C LEU A 27 9.76 -18.81 -0.73
N GLY A 28 9.74 -19.07 -2.04
CA GLY A 28 8.53 -19.31 -2.82
C GLY A 28 7.60 -18.09 -2.87
N SER A 29 6.28 -18.32 -2.85
CA SER A 29 5.27 -17.27 -2.96
C SER A 29 5.00 -16.48 -1.67
N ALA A 30 5.69 -16.79 -0.56
CA ALA A 30 5.50 -16.14 0.73
C ALA A 30 5.69 -14.60 0.70
N PRO A 31 6.79 -14.05 0.15
CA PRO A 31 6.97 -12.59 0.06
C PRO A 31 5.93 -11.89 -0.82
N LEU A 32 5.39 -12.57 -1.84
CA LEU A 32 4.31 -12.05 -2.69
C LEU A 32 2.99 -11.93 -1.90
N ILE A 33 2.67 -12.91 -1.06
CA ILE A 33 1.46 -12.89 -0.22
C ILE A 33 1.57 -11.80 0.86
N ILE A 34 2.75 -11.65 1.48
CA ILE A 34 2.99 -10.63 2.51
C ILE A 34 2.94 -9.22 1.91
N SER A 35 3.59 -8.99 0.77
CA SER A 35 3.55 -7.70 0.08
C SER A 35 2.14 -7.36 -0.41
N GLY A 36 1.41 -8.33 -0.98
CA GLY A 36 0.02 -8.16 -1.40
C GLY A 36 -0.93 -7.84 -0.24
N SER A 37 -0.79 -8.52 0.90
CA SER A 37 -1.62 -8.26 2.09
C SER A 37 -1.33 -6.90 2.72
N LEU A 38 -0.06 -6.51 2.84
CA LEU A 38 0.34 -5.17 3.30
C LEU A 38 -0.16 -4.07 2.36
N PHE A 39 -0.09 -4.29 1.04
CA PHE A 39 -0.62 -3.35 0.05
C PHE A 39 -2.15 -3.22 0.16
N GLY A 40 -2.86 -4.33 0.34
CA GLY A 40 -4.31 -4.33 0.57
C GLY A 40 -4.70 -3.56 1.84
N LEU A 41 -3.98 -3.77 2.95
CA LEU A 41 -4.16 -3.01 4.18
C LEU A 41 -3.87 -1.52 3.98
N PHE A 42 -2.85 -1.18 3.21
CA PHE A 42 -2.53 0.21 2.88
C PHE A 42 -3.65 0.88 2.07
N LEU A 43 -4.19 0.21 1.06
CA LEU A 43 -5.34 0.71 0.29
C LEU A 43 -6.59 0.85 1.15
N LEU A 44 -6.86 -0.11 2.05
CA LEU A 44 -7.96 -0.04 3.02
C LEU A 44 -7.82 1.17 3.95
N ALA A 45 -6.62 1.40 4.49
CA ALA A 45 -6.33 2.58 5.31
C ALA A 45 -6.52 3.88 4.51
N LEU A 46 -6.16 3.88 3.23
CA LEU A 46 -6.31 5.02 2.33
C LEU A 46 -7.78 5.31 2.00
N LEU A 47 -8.60 4.26 1.82
CA LEU A 47 -10.04 4.35 1.66
C LEU A 47 -10.72 4.85 2.95
N ALA A 48 -10.35 4.29 4.10
CA ALA A 48 -10.85 4.69 5.42
C ALA A 48 -10.51 6.17 5.70
N GLY A 49 -9.26 6.58 5.44
CA GLY A 49 -8.82 7.96 5.58
C GLY A 49 -9.54 8.95 4.64
N ARG A 50 -9.99 8.51 3.45
CA ARG A 50 -10.87 9.33 2.57
C ARG A 50 -12.31 9.44 3.09
N LYS A 51 -12.77 8.47 3.88
CA LYS A 51 -14.13 8.45 4.47
C LYS A 51 -14.20 9.25 5.76
N ILE A 52 -13.08 9.45 6.46
CA ILE A 52 -12.99 10.35 7.60
C ILE A 52 -13.00 11.79 7.09
N LYS A 53 -14.19 12.37 6.92
CA LYS A 53 -14.34 13.83 6.97
C LYS A 53 -14.03 14.23 8.40
N PHE A 54 -12.83 14.75 8.63
CA PHE A 54 -12.61 15.62 9.79
C PHE A 54 -13.45 16.86 9.53
N ASP A 55 -14.66 16.89 10.11
CA ASP A 55 -15.47 18.11 10.12
C ASP A 55 -14.69 19.15 10.93
N PRO A 56 -14.19 20.24 10.32
CA PRO A 56 -13.26 21.16 10.98
C PRO A 56 -14.01 22.16 11.90
N VAL A 57 -15.14 21.75 12.46
CA VAL A 57 -16.08 22.66 13.15
C VAL A 57 -15.96 22.59 14.69
N LEU A 58 -15.12 21.71 15.23
CA LEU A 58 -14.70 21.79 16.63
C LEU A 58 -13.17 21.70 16.67
N ARG A 59 -12.59 22.82 17.11
CA ARG A 59 -11.17 23.09 17.35
C ARG A 59 -10.36 21.89 17.83
#